data_AF-A0A8T7AJK9-F1
#
_entry.id   AF-A0A8T7AJK9-F1
#
_cell.length_a   1.000
_cell.length_b   1.000
_cell.length_c   1.000
_cell.angle_alpha   90.00
_cell.angle_beta   90.00
_cell.angle_gamma   90.00
#
_symmetry.space_group_name_H-M   'P 1'
#
loop_
_entity.id
_entity.type
_entity.pdbx_description
1 polymer ?
#
loop_
_entity_poly.entity_id
_entity_poly.type
_entity_poly.pdbx_seq_one_letter_code
_entity_poly.pdbx_strand_id
1 'polypeptide(L)' 'MDYKNLGRSGLKVSAVGLGCMNFHSMNDKAESAAIVHKALELGVNFFDV' A
#
# COMPACT_ATOMS: atom_id res chain seq x y z
N MET A 1 -6.28 9.20 -7.69
CA MET A 1 -6.20 8.70 -6.29
C MET A 1 -6.76 9.75 -5.37
N ASP A 2 -7.63 9.36 -4.42
CA ASP A 2 -8.13 10.24 -3.37
C ASP A 2 -7.30 10.08 -2.11
N TYR A 3 -6.98 11.19 -1.43
CA TYR A 3 -6.18 11.19 -0.20
C TYR A 3 -6.98 11.75 0.98
N LYS A 4 -6.83 11.13 2.16
CA LYS A 4 -7.50 11.50 3.41
C LYS A 4 -6.49 11.72 4.53
N ASN A 5 -6.85 12.53 5.52
CA ASN A 5 -6.03 12.70 6.71
C ASN A 5 -6.11 11.43 7.58
N LEU A 6 -4.96 10.89 7.99
CA LEU A 6 -4.91 9.76 8.92
C LEU A 6 -5.08 10.27 10.35
N GLY A 7 -6.33 10.30 10.81
CA GLY A 7 -6.68 10.77 12.15
C GLY A 7 -6.15 12.19 12.41
N ARG A 8 -5.38 12.36 13.50
CA ARG A 8 -4.77 13.64 13.91
C ARG A 8 -3.26 13.70 13.63
N SER A 9 -2.72 12.77 12.84
CA SER A 9 -1.27 12.66 12.61
C SER A 9 -0.69 13.71 11.65
N GLY A 10 -1.54 14.41 10.90
CA GLY A 10 -1.10 15.30 9.82
C GLY A 10 -0.70 14.57 8.52
N LEU A 11 -0.68 13.23 8.51
CA LEU A 11 -0.39 12.45 7.30
C LEU A 11 -1.59 12.43 6.35
N LYS A 12 -1.32 12.56 5.05
CA LYS A 12 -2.29 12.31 3.98
C LYS A 12 -2.05 10.95 3.34
N VAL A 13 -3.00 10.04 3.51
CA VAL A 13 -2.95 8.67 3.02
C VAL A 13 -3.97 8.43 1.91
N SER A 14 -3.68 7.53 0.99
CA SER A 14 -4.64 7.10 -0.03
C SER A 14 -5.89 6.52 0.64
N ALA A 15 -7.07 6.80 0.08
CA ALA A 15 -8.34 6.31 0.63
C ALA A 15 -8.45 4.78 0.58
N VAL A 16 -7.67 4.15 -0.29
CA VAL A 16 -7.45 2.69 -0.36
C VAL A 16 -6.00 2.41 0.03
N GLY A 17 -5.79 1.44 0.92
CA GLY A 17 -4.47 0.95 1.33
C GLY A 17 -4.16 -0.44 0.76
N LEU A 18 -2.90 -0.84 0.82
CA LEU A 18 -2.43 -2.17 0.44
C LEU A 18 -2.10 -2.99 1.69
N GLY A 19 -2.83 -4.08 1.91
CA GLY A 19 -2.49 -5.08 2.93
C GLY A 19 -1.39 -6.01 2.44
N CYS A 20 -0.38 -6.24 3.29
CA CYS A 20 0.84 -6.96 2.93
C CYS A 20 0.95 -8.35 3.59
N MET A 21 -0.13 -8.86 4.20
CA MET A 21 -0.15 -10.13 4.96
C MET A 21 0.40 -11.35 4.18
N ASN A 22 0.22 -11.36 2.86
CA ASN A 22 0.65 -12.47 1.99
C ASN A 22 2.07 -12.30 1.43
N PHE A 23 2.69 -11.13 1.61
CA PHE A 23 4.04 -10.89 1.13
C PHE A 23 5.01 -11.78 1.91
N HIS A 24 5.90 -12.47 1.20
CA HIS A 24 6.88 -13.41 1.76
C HIS A 24 6.30 -14.75 2.27
N SER A 25 4.99 -14.88 2.46
CA SER A 25 4.35 -16.13 2.89
C SER A 25 3.76 -16.90 1.71
N MET A 26 2.81 -16.29 1.01
CA MET A 26 2.15 -16.86 -0.18
C MET A 26 2.72 -16.31 -1.49
N ASN A 27 3.22 -15.07 -1.46
CA ASN A 27 3.81 -14.42 -2.63
C ASN A 27 5.34 -14.49 -2.54
N ASP A 28 5.97 -14.80 -3.67
CA ASP A 28 7.43 -14.69 -3.77
C ASP A 28 7.87 -13.21 -3.81
N LYS A 29 9.18 -12.98 -3.78
CA LYS A 29 9.74 -11.63 -3.77
C LYS A 29 9.43 -10.83 -5.04
N ALA A 30 9.44 -11.49 -6.21
CA ALA A 30 9.20 -10.83 -7.49
C ALA A 30 7.73 -10.42 -7.62
N GLU A 31 6.82 -11.30 -7.21
CA GLU A 31 5.38 -11.03 -7.18
C GLU A 31 5.05 -9.92 -6.18
N SER A 32 5.60 -9.99 -4.97
CA SER A 32 5.42 -8.93 -3.96
C SER A 32 5.91 -7.58 -4.48
N ALA A 33 7.06 -7.54 -5.15
CA ALA A 33 7.59 -6.33 -5.77
C ALA A 33 6.68 -5.80 -6.88
N ALA A 34 6.16 -6.67 -7.75
CA ALA A 34 5.24 -6.29 -8.82
C ALA A 34 3.95 -5.66 -8.25
N ILE A 35 3.39 -6.24 -7.18
CA ILE A 35 2.21 -5.71 -6.50
C ILE A 35 2.50 -4.32 -5.91
N VAL A 36 3.62 -4.16 -5.20
CA VAL A 36 4.02 -2.87 -4.60
C VAL A 36 4.22 -1.82 -5.68
N HIS A 37 4.96 -2.13 -6.76
CA HIS A 37 5.14 -1.20 -7.87
C HIS A 37 3.81 -0.80 -8.48
N LYS A 38 2.88 -1.76 -8.68
CA LYS A 38 1.58 -1.43 -9.23
C LYS A 38 0.74 -0.54 -8.31
N ALA A 39 0.78 -0.79 -7.00
CA ALA A 39 0.09 0.04 -6.01
C ALA A 39 0.63 1.49 -6.03
N LEU A 40 1.96 1.65 -6.10
CA LEU A 40 2.61 2.96 -6.21
C LEU A 40 2.23 3.69 -7.50
N GLU A 41 2.22 3.00 -8.66
CA GLU A 41 1.75 3.57 -9.94
C GLU A 41 0.31 4.09 -9.86
N LEU A 42 -0.55 3.39 -9.10
CA LEU A 42 -1.95 3.79 -8.89
C LEU A 42 -2.10 4.92 -7.85
N GLY A 43 -1.01 5.32 -7.20
CA GLY A 43 -0.96 6.40 -6.20
C GLY A 43 -1.20 5.95 -4.76
N VAL A 44 -1.23 4.65 -4.47
CA VAL A 44 -1.35 4.13 -3.10
C VAL A 44 -0.09 4.49 -2.32
N ASN A 45 -0.26 5.07 -1.13
CA ASN A 45 0.85 5.41 -0.24
C ASN A 45 0.66 4.88 1.19
N PHE A 46 -0.38 4.08 1.43
CA PHE A 46 -0.70 3.50 2.72
C PHE A 46 -0.60 1.98 2.65
N PHE A 47 0.35 1.43 3.40
CA PHE A 47 0.69 0.01 3.44
C PHE A 47 0.53 -0.50 4.87
N ASP A 48 -0.19 -1.61 5.01
CA ASP A 48 -0.43 -2.29 6.27
C ASP A 48 0.32 -3.63 6.26
N VAL A 49 1.14 -3.87 7.29
CA VAL A 49 2.11 -4.99 7.35
C VAL A 49 1.78 -5.96 8.48
#